data_AF-A0A1A5YLV7-F1
#
_entry.id   AF-A0A1A5YLV7-F1
#
_cell.length_a   1.000
_cell.length_b   1.000
_cell.length_c   1.000
_cell.angle_alpha   90.00
_cell.angle_beta   90.00
_cell.angle_gamma   90.00
#
_symmetry.space_group_name_H-M   'P 1'
#
loop_
_entity.id
_entity.type
_entity.pdbx_description
1 polymer ?
#
loop_
_entity_poly.entity_id
_entity_poly.type
_entity_poly.pdbx_seq_one_letter_code
_entity_poly.pdbx_strand_id
1 'polypeptide(L)'
;MFLYHYFDNTIGSFVSLSDLPVEEAKLVLDKIKKNKPHSQSSKRHDNYVEYRRNCENIIRTEFIKQGGTVNRLTPHYMVVEHSPWLSTWFENSAYIKIPAMEFDLKTVSFTYGDSMPTFSPIVNDGKEYRRKVYTYDEILLIIKKYGLPQDWNDDGKHGPERYIEAHIWSDETIDRYRTGR
;
A
#
# COMPACT_ATOMS: atom_id res chain seq x y z
N MET A 1 -11.22 -3.98 -12.49
CA MET A 1 -10.09 -4.04 -11.56
C MET A 1 -10.63 -4.24 -10.15
N PHE A 2 -10.07 -5.17 -9.39
CA PHE A 2 -10.34 -5.35 -7.96
C PHE A 2 -9.15 -4.86 -7.13
N LEU A 3 -9.45 -4.36 -5.93
CA LEU A 3 -8.46 -3.99 -4.94
C LEU A 3 -8.48 -5.00 -3.79
N TYR A 4 -7.30 -5.45 -3.37
CA TYR A 4 -7.11 -6.42 -2.29
C TYR A 4 -6.41 -5.77 -1.11
N HIS A 5 -6.94 -5.99 0.09
CA HIS A 5 -6.27 -5.64 1.34
C HIS A 5 -5.86 -6.92 2.05
N TYR A 6 -4.55 -7.14 2.22
CA TYR A 6 -4.02 -8.27 2.97
C TYR A 6 -3.74 -7.84 4.41
N PHE A 7 -4.13 -8.67 5.37
CA PHE A 7 -3.97 -8.37 6.78
C PHE A 7 -3.83 -9.64 7.62
N ASP A 8 -3.43 -9.45 8.87
CA ASP A 8 -3.44 -10.51 9.87
C ASP A 8 -4.83 -10.63 10.51
N ASN A 9 -5.49 -11.77 10.30
CA ASN A 9 -6.85 -12.03 10.75
C ASN A 9 -7.01 -11.93 12.28
N THR A 10 -5.93 -12.08 13.05
CA THR A 10 -5.97 -11.96 14.51
C THR A 10 -5.99 -10.50 15.00
N ILE A 11 -5.68 -9.55 14.11
CA ILE A 11 -5.70 -8.10 14.40
C ILE A 11 -6.97 -7.45 13.85
N GLY A 12 -7.38 -7.84 12.65
CA GLY A 12 -8.48 -7.20 11.90
C GLY A 12 -7.96 -6.38 10.71
N SER A 13 -8.88 -6.04 9.82
CA SER A 13 -8.57 -5.33 8.58
C SER A 13 -8.43 -3.83 8.78
N PHE A 14 -7.65 -3.18 7.91
CA PHE A 14 -7.54 -1.73 7.82
C PHE A 14 -7.03 -1.04 9.10
N VAL A 15 -6.18 -1.76 9.86
CA VAL A 15 -5.45 -1.23 11.01
C VAL A 15 -4.09 -0.74 10.56
N SER A 16 -3.81 0.56 10.72
CA SER A 16 -2.57 1.19 10.24
C SER A 16 -1.67 1.67 11.38
N LEU A 17 -0.36 1.40 11.26
CA LEU A 17 0.65 2.01 12.14
C LEU A 17 0.70 3.53 11.97
N SER A 18 0.38 4.05 10.78
CA SER A 18 0.46 5.48 10.49
C SER A 18 -0.61 6.29 11.24
N ASP A 19 -1.69 5.63 11.69
CA ASP A 19 -2.76 6.25 12.48
C ASP A 19 -2.34 6.52 13.93
N LEU A 20 -1.28 5.86 14.41
CA LEU A 20 -0.73 6.02 15.75
C LEU A 20 0.36 7.10 15.77
N PRO A 21 0.57 7.81 16.90
CA PRO A 21 1.77 8.62 17.12
C PRO A 21 3.06 7.82 16.86
N VAL A 22 4.14 8.51 16.44
CA VAL A 22 5.40 7.85 16.03
C VAL A 22 5.93 6.89 17.10
N GLU A 23 5.97 7.33 18.35
CA GLU A 23 6.49 6.52 19.46
C GLU A 23 5.60 5.30 19.75
N GLU A 24 4.28 5.45 19.67
CA GLU A 24 3.35 4.32 19.81
C GLU A 24 3.46 3.34 18.65
N ALA A 25 3.58 3.84 17.41
CA ALA A 25 3.79 3.01 16.22
C ALA A 25 5.08 2.19 16.32
N LYS A 26 6.16 2.77 16.83
CA LYS A 26 7.43 2.07 17.10
C LYS A 26 7.26 0.97 18.15
N LEU A 27 6.56 1.26 19.25
CA LEU A 27 6.27 0.26 20.28
C LEU A 27 5.42 -0.90 19.74
N VAL A 28 4.44 -0.62 18.87
CA VAL A 28 3.67 -1.67 18.20
C VAL A 28 4.56 -2.49 17.26
N LEU A 29 5.43 -1.85 16.49
CA LEU A 29 6.37 -2.54 15.61
C LEU A 29 7.32 -3.45 16.39
N ASP A 30 7.83 -3.00 17.53
CA ASP A 30 8.67 -3.83 18.41
C ASP A 30 7.93 -5.03 18.99
N LYS A 31 6.64 -4.87 19.32
CA LYS A 31 5.79 -5.99 19.72
C LYS A 31 5.59 -6.98 18.57
N ILE A 32 5.39 -6.50 17.33
CA ILE A 32 5.28 -7.37 16.14
C ILE A 32 6.59 -8.15 15.93
N LYS A 33 7.75 -7.48 16.03
CA LYS A 33 9.08 -8.11 15.91
C LYS A 33 9.25 -9.28 16.89
N LYS A 34 8.75 -9.13 18.13
CA LYS A 34 8.84 -10.16 19.18
C LYS A 34 7.81 -11.28 19.03
N ASN A 35 6.56 -10.92 18.71
CA ASN A 35 5.43 -11.84 18.80
C ASN A 35 5.10 -12.55 17.47
N LYS A 36 5.49 -11.95 16.34
CA LYS A 36 5.21 -12.46 14.98
C LYS A 36 6.48 -12.42 14.12
N PRO A 37 7.57 -13.09 14.55
CA PRO A 37 8.88 -12.95 13.94
C PRO A 37 8.93 -13.43 12.47
N HIS A 38 7.98 -14.27 12.04
CA HIS A 38 7.94 -14.77 10.67
C HIS A 38 7.15 -13.88 9.72
N SER A 39 6.36 -12.93 10.24
CA SER A 39 5.65 -11.94 9.42
C SER A 39 6.60 -11.02 8.66
N GLN A 40 6.18 -10.48 7.51
CA GLN A 40 6.99 -9.52 6.78
C GLN A 40 7.19 -8.20 7.57
N SER A 41 6.22 -7.84 8.41
CA SER A 41 6.30 -6.64 9.25
C SER A 41 7.40 -6.69 10.30
N SER A 42 7.81 -7.88 10.78
CA SER A 42 8.92 -8.03 11.74
C SER A 42 10.28 -7.65 11.15
N LYS A 43 10.41 -7.64 9.81
CA LYS A 43 11.66 -7.36 9.10
C LYS A 43 11.88 -5.87 8.83
N ARG A 44 10.97 -5.01 9.29
CA ARG A 44 11.05 -3.56 9.08
C ARG A 44 12.19 -2.96 9.91
N HIS A 45 12.97 -2.09 9.29
CA HIS A 45 14.06 -1.36 9.93
C HIS A 45 13.55 -0.31 10.92
N ASP A 46 14.41 0.23 11.76
CA ASP A 46 14.00 1.08 12.89
C ASP A 46 13.41 2.43 12.46
N ASN A 47 13.92 3.00 11.36
CA ASN A 47 13.40 4.24 10.77
C ASN A 47 12.12 4.06 9.91
N TYR A 48 11.48 2.89 9.95
CA TYR A 48 10.39 2.56 9.02
C TYR A 48 9.22 3.52 9.15
N VAL A 49 8.84 3.88 10.37
CA VAL A 49 7.69 4.74 10.65
C VAL A 49 7.89 6.13 10.06
N GLU A 50 9.08 6.70 10.21
CA GLU A 50 9.45 8.00 9.67
C GLU A 50 9.45 7.99 8.14
N TYR A 51 10.05 6.98 7.52
CA TYR A 51 10.07 6.86 6.06
C TYR A 51 8.67 6.66 5.49
N ARG A 52 7.82 5.89 6.18
CA ARG A 52 6.45 5.64 5.75
C ARG A 52 5.65 6.94 5.73
N ARG A 53 5.73 7.71 6.81
CA ARG A 53 5.05 9.01 6.92
C ARG A 53 5.55 10.03 5.90
N ASN A 54 6.87 10.08 5.65
CA ASN A 54 7.41 10.94 4.62
C ASN A 54 6.86 10.57 3.24
N CYS A 55 6.84 9.28 2.91
CA CYS A 55 6.33 8.80 1.64
C CYS A 55 4.81 9.04 1.51
N GLU A 56 4.03 8.84 2.59
CA GLU A 56 2.60 9.23 2.63
C GLU A 56 2.37 10.71 2.35
N ASN A 57 3.20 11.59 2.95
CA ASN A 57 3.13 13.02 2.68
C ASN A 57 3.39 13.36 1.22
N ILE A 58 4.37 12.69 0.59
CA ILE A 58 4.65 12.85 -0.85
C ILE A 58 3.44 12.42 -1.67
N ILE A 59 2.92 11.20 -1.43
CA ILE A 59 1.77 10.68 -2.19
C ILE A 59 0.56 11.60 -2.04
N ARG A 60 0.24 12.01 -0.82
CA ARG A 60 -0.89 12.91 -0.52
C ARG A 60 -0.73 14.24 -1.27
N THR A 61 0.46 14.83 -1.23
CA THR A 61 0.75 16.10 -1.88
C THR A 61 0.62 15.99 -3.40
N GLU A 62 1.21 14.97 -4.01
CA GLU A 62 1.14 14.76 -5.45
C GLU A 62 -0.27 14.41 -5.92
N PHE A 63 -1.03 13.66 -5.12
CA PHE A 63 -2.41 13.33 -5.45
C PHE A 63 -3.33 14.55 -5.43
N ILE A 64 -3.19 15.42 -4.41
CA ILE A 64 -3.95 16.69 -4.33
C ILE A 64 -3.63 17.60 -5.53
N LYS A 65 -2.36 17.68 -5.96
CA LYS A 65 -1.97 18.47 -7.16
C LYS A 65 -2.67 17.99 -8.42
N GLN A 66 -3.00 16.71 -8.52
CA GLN A 66 -3.73 16.11 -9.64
C GLN A 66 -5.26 16.27 -9.51
N GLY A 67 -5.76 16.97 -8.49
CA GLY A 67 -7.19 17.12 -8.23
C GLY A 67 -7.82 15.96 -7.44
N GLY A 68 -7.00 15.09 -6.87
CA GLY A 68 -7.44 14.04 -5.96
C GLY A 68 -8.04 14.61 -4.67
N THR A 69 -9.00 13.89 -4.11
CA THR A 69 -9.71 14.23 -2.87
C THR A 69 -9.16 13.40 -1.72
N VAL A 70 -8.76 14.06 -0.64
CA VAL A 70 -8.17 13.42 0.54
C VAL A 70 -9.01 13.73 1.77
N ASN A 71 -9.73 12.72 2.26
CA ASN A 71 -10.65 12.83 3.39
C ASN A 71 -10.06 12.29 4.70
N ARG A 72 -8.86 11.70 4.65
CA ARG A 72 -8.12 11.21 5.82
C ARG A 72 -6.62 11.47 5.69
N LEU A 73 -5.92 11.55 6.81
CA LEU A 73 -4.50 11.93 6.84
C LEU A 73 -3.59 10.85 6.24
N THR A 74 -3.92 9.59 6.49
CA THR A 74 -3.15 8.39 6.18
C THR A 74 -3.99 7.47 5.29
N PRO A 75 -3.47 6.95 4.18
CA PRO A 75 -4.29 6.13 3.31
C PRO A 75 -4.52 4.75 3.94
N HIS A 76 -5.64 4.14 3.63
CA HIS A 76 -5.74 2.69 3.71
C HIS A 76 -5.02 2.07 2.52
N TYR A 77 -4.17 1.08 2.78
CA TYR A 77 -3.39 0.43 1.74
C TYR A 77 -4.14 -0.78 1.19
N MET A 78 -4.28 -0.81 -0.13
CA MET A 78 -4.75 -1.95 -0.90
C MET A 78 -3.79 -2.18 -2.08
N VAL A 79 -4.00 -3.25 -2.83
CA VAL A 79 -3.24 -3.55 -4.04
C VAL A 79 -4.14 -3.93 -5.20
N VAL A 80 -3.70 -3.63 -6.41
CA VAL A 80 -4.44 -3.99 -7.64
C VAL A 80 -4.31 -5.48 -7.90
N GLU A 81 -5.45 -6.16 -8.03
CA GLU A 81 -5.58 -7.60 -8.23
C GLU A 81 -4.86 -8.44 -7.14
N HIS A 82 -4.95 -9.77 -7.26
CA HIS A 82 -4.34 -10.67 -6.29
C HIS A 82 -2.81 -10.69 -6.44
N SER A 83 -2.07 -10.60 -5.33
CA SER A 83 -0.62 -10.77 -5.27
C SER A 83 -0.26 -12.04 -4.50
N PRO A 84 0.33 -13.07 -5.15
CA PRO A 84 0.82 -14.27 -4.47
C PRO A 84 1.83 -13.93 -3.38
N TRP A 85 2.78 -13.04 -3.65
CA TRP A 85 3.77 -12.63 -2.66
C TRP A 85 3.18 -11.96 -1.41
N LEU A 86 2.20 -11.06 -1.56
CA LEU A 86 1.58 -10.39 -0.39
C LEU A 86 0.70 -11.35 0.43
N SER A 87 0.15 -12.40 -0.20
CA SER A 87 -0.63 -13.42 0.51
C SER A 87 0.19 -14.20 1.55
N THR A 88 1.53 -14.14 1.49
CA THR A 88 2.44 -14.81 2.44
C THR A 88 2.98 -13.86 3.52
N TRP A 89 2.54 -12.60 3.59
CA TRP A 89 3.14 -11.61 4.50
C TRP A 89 2.78 -11.78 5.98
N PHE A 90 1.66 -12.45 6.27
CA PHE A 90 1.12 -12.60 7.61
C PHE A 90 1.04 -14.07 8.01
N GLU A 91 1.32 -14.37 9.27
CA GLU A 91 1.23 -15.74 9.81
C GLU A 91 -0.22 -16.26 9.79
N ASN A 92 -1.19 -15.37 10.02
CA ASN A 92 -2.62 -15.65 9.90
C ASN A 92 -3.22 -14.76 8.80
N SER A 93 -2.75 -14.94 7.56
CA SER A 93 -3.15 -14.07 6.46
C SER A 93 -4.64 -14.22 6.11
N ALA A 94 -5.32 -13.10 6.01
CA ALA A 94 -6.64 -12.95 5.42
C ALA A 94 -6.61 -11.82 4.38
N TYR A 95 -7.67 -11.72 3.57
CA TYR A 95 -7.82 -10.63 2.64
C TYR A 95 -9.26 -10.16 2.51
N ILE A 96 -9.41 -8.89 2.15
CA ILE A 96 -10.66 -8.29 1.67
C ILE A 96 -10.47 -7.94 0.20
N LYS A 97 -11.50 -8.20 -0.61
CA LYS A 97 -11.53 -7.90 -2.05
C LYS A 97 -12.71 -6.98 -2.34
N ILE A 98 -12.43 -5.82 -2.93
CA ILE A 98 -13.45 -4.81 -3.26
C ILE A 98 -13.28 -4.40 -4.73
N PRO A 99 -14.35 -4.38 -5.55
CA PRO A 99 -14.29 -3.77 -6.88
C PRO A 99 -13.82 -2.32 -6.79
N ALA A 100 -12.86 -1.91 -7.62
CA ALA A 100 -12.37 -0.52 -7.60
C ALA A 100 -13.51 0.50 -7.84
N MET A 101 -14.53 0.12 -8.60
CA MET A 101 -15.70 0.95 -8.90
C MET A 101 -16.65 1.18 -7.71
N GLU A 102 -16.45 0.51 -6.58
CA GLU A 102 -17.22 0.80 -5.36
C GLU A 102 -16.70 2.01 -4.59
N PHE A 103 -15.46 2.43 -4.87
CA PHE A 103 -14.86 3.63 -4.31
C PHE A 103 -15.23 4.84 -5.16
N ASP A 104 -15.30 6.02 -4.53
CA ASP A 104 -15.09 7.26 -5.29
C ASP A 104 -13.64 7.28 -5.77
N LEU A 105 -13.44 7.08 -7.07
CA LEU A 105 -12.11 7.02 -7.69
C LEU A 105 -11.32 8.33 -7.54
N LYS A 106 -11.97 9.45 -7.24
CA LYS A 106 -11.27 10.70 -6.87
C LYS A 106 -10.58 10.62 -5.51
N THR A 107 -10.92 9.64 -4.69
CA THR A 107 -10.30 9.38 -3.38
C THR A 107 -9.28 8.24 -3.42
N VAL A 108 -8.94 7.72 -4.61
CA VAL A 108 -8.01 6.61 -4.78
C VAL A 108 -6.82 7.03 -5.63
N SER A 109 -5.61 6.82 -5.12
CA SER A 109 -4.37 7.06 -5.87
C SER A 109 -3.49 5.81 -5.92
N PHE A 110 -2.57 5.75 -6.89
CA PHE A 110 -1.79 4.55 -7.15
C PHE A 110 -0.30 4.84 -7.33
N THR A 111 0.53 3.86 -7.01
CA THR A 111 1.92 3.78 -7.46
C THR A 111 2.14 2.44 -8.17
N TYR A 112 2.89 2.45 -9.27
CA TYR A 112 3.28 1.22 -9.94
C TYR A 112 4.46 0.58 -9.21
N GLY A 113 4.16 -0.28 -8.25
CA GLY A 113 5.10 -0.76 -7.23
C GLY A 113 4.74 -0.26 -5.83
N ASP A 114 5.43 -0.83 -4.84
CA ASP A 114 5.48 -0.28 -3.47
C ASP A 114 5.95 1.18 -3.52
N SER A 115 5.23 2.07 -2.82
CA SER A 115 5.55 3.49 -2.77
C SER A 115 6.93 3.77 -2.15
N MET A 116 7.41 2.94 -1.22
CA MET A 116 8.71 3.13 -0.58
C MET A 116 9.87 3.07 -1.59
N PRO A 117 10.04 2.01 -2.41
CA PRO A 117 10.95 2.02 -3.56
C PRO A 117 10.62 3.11 -4.60
N THR A 118 9.35 3.39 -4.87
CA THR A 118 8.94 4.36 -5.90
C THR A 118 9.46 5.77 -5.62
N PHE A 119 9.50 6.18 -4.35
CA PHE A 119 9.99 7.49 -3.91
C PHE A 119 11.36 7.43 -3.21
N SER A 120 12.01 6.26 -3.21
CA SER A 120 13.34 6.12 -2.62
C SER A 120 14.38 6.93 -3.41
N PRO A 121 15.27 7.68 -2.75
CA PRO A 121 16.38 8.35 -3.41
C PRO A 121 17.45 7.37 -3.91
N ILE A 122 17.39 6.09 -3.51
CA ILE A 122 18.39 5.06 -3.85
C ILE A 122 18.00 4.30 -5.13
N VAL A 123 16.70 4.16 -5.40
CA VAL A 123 16.20 3.47 -6.60
C VAL A 123 16.17 4.44 -7.78
N ASN A 124 17.23 4.42 -8.59
CA ASN A 124 17.41 5.32 -9.74
C ASN A 124 17.60 4.54 -11.05
N ASP A 125 16.69 3.62 -11.34
CA ASP A 125 16.74 2.74 -12.51
C ASP A 125 16.17 3.38 -13.80
N GLY A 126 15.80 4.65 -13.76
CA GLY A 126 15.29 5.40 -14.91
C GLY A 126 13.90 4.96 -15.39
N LYS A 127 13.21 4.05 -14.69
CA LYS A 127 11.88 3.59 -15.10
C LYS A 127 10.88 4.75 -15.00
N GLU A 128 10.05 4.90 -16.03
CA GLU A 128 9.18 6.09 -16.19
C GLU A 128 8.15 6.26 -15.08
N TYR A 129 7.86 5.18 -14.35
CA TYR A 129 6.89 5.14 -13.26
C TYR A 129 7.48 5.43 -11.88
N ARG A 130 8.79 5.70 -11.79
CA ARG A 130 9.42 6.18 -10.56
C ARG A 130 8.92 7.57 -10.20
N ARG A 131 8.81 7.83 -8.90
CA ARG A 131 8.44 9.14 -8.33
C ARG A 131 7.12 9.70 -8.88
N LYS A 132 6.19 8.83 -9.26
CA LYS A 132 4.87 9.21 -9.78
C LYS A 132 3.77 8.61 -8.93
N VAL A 133 2.74 9.42 -8.74
CA VAL A 133 1.41 9.00 -8.27
C VAL A 133 0.48 9.06 -9.47
N TYR A 134 -0.42 8.09 -9.56
CA TYR A 134 -1.39 7.99 -10.64
C TYR A 134 -2.81 8.06 -10.10
N THR A 135 -3.70 8.68 -10.87
CA THR A 135 -5.15 8.51 -10.78
C THR A 135 -5.58 7.15 -11.32
N TYR A 136 -6.85 6.80 -11.15
CA TYR A 136 -7.42 5.55 -11.68
C TYR A 136 -7.23 5.39 -13.20
N ASP A 137 -7.53 6.43 -13.98
CA ASP A 137 -7.41 6.34 -15.44
C ASP A 137 -5.94 6.23 -15.88
N GLU A 138 -5.04 6.94 -15.22
CA GLU A 138 -3.61 6.89 -15.54
C GLU A 138 -2.98 5.54 -15.17
N ILE A 139 -3.33 4.95 -14.02
CA ILE A 139 -2.77 3.64 -13.65
C ILE A 139 -3.18 2.56 -14.63
N LEU A 140 -4.40 2.63 -15.22
CA LEU A 140 -4.82 1.71 -16.26
C LEU A 140 -3.94 1.80 -17.51
N LEU A 141 -3.46 3.01 -17.88
CA LEU A 141 -2.53 3.19 -18.99
C LEU A 141 -1.16 2.57 -18.69
N ILE A 142 -0.68 2.72 -17.45
CA ILE A 142 0.58 2.10 -17.01
C ILE A 142 0.47 0.58 -16.98
N ILE A 143 -0.64 0.03 -16.46
CA ILE A 143 -0.93 -1.41 -16.47
C ILE A 143 -1.00 -1.92 -17.91
N LYS A 144 -1.66 -1.21 -18.81
CA LYS A 144 -1.71 -1.59 -20.23
C LYS A 144 -0.32 -1.65 -20.87
N LYS A 145 0.61 -0.78 -20.46
CA LYS A 145 1.96 -0.71 -21.02
C LYS A 145 2.92 -1.76 -20.45
N TYR A 146 2.85 -2.04 -19.15
CA TYR A 146 3.83 -2.89 -18.45
C TYR A 146 3.26 -4.19 -17.88
N GLY A 147 1.94 -4.37 -17.89
CA GLY A 147 1.27 -5.48 -17.22
C GLY A 147 1.17 -5.29 -15.71
N LEU A 148 0.81 -6.36 -15.00
CA LEU A 148 0.78 -6.40 -13.55
C LEU A 148 2.10 -6.97 -13.01
N PRO A 149 2.78 -6.29 -12.06
CA PRO A 149 4.05 -6.80 -11.49
C PRO A 149 3.96 -8.20 -10.89
N GLN A 150 2.81 -8.58 -10.34
CA GLN A 150 2.56 -9.94 -9.86
C GLN A 150 2.52 -11.01 -10.96
N ASP A 151 2.42 -10.62 -12.24
CA ASP A 151 2.46 -11.57 -13.37
C ASP A 151 3.90 -11.69 -13.92
N TRP A 152 4.61 -10.57 -14.06
CA TRP A 152 5.95 -10.55 -14.70
C TRP A 152 7.13 -10.51 -13.71
N ASN A 153 6.91 -10.25 -12.43
CA ASN A 153 7.96 -10.09 -11.41
C ASN A 153 7.50 -10.44 -9.99
N ASP A 154 6.65 -11.46 -9.82
CA ASP A 154 6.20 -11.91 -8.48
C ASP A 154 7.37 -12.29 -7.56
N ASP A 155 8.44 -12.84 -8.13
CA ASP A 155 9.67 -13.23 -7.42
C ASP A 155 10.67 -12.08 -7.20
N GLY A 156 10.39 -10.89 -7.74
CA GLY A 156 11.16 -9.65 -7.59
C GLY A 156 12.55 -9.64 -8.20
N LYS A 157 12.88 -10.54 -9.13
CA LYS A 157 14.19 -10.58 -9.80
C LYS A 157 14.45 -9.39 -10.74
N HIS A 158 13.40 -8.72 -11.21
CA HIS A 158 13.46 -7.63 -12.20
C HIS A 158 13.26 -6.23 -11.60
N GLY A 159 13.38 -6.13 -10.28
CA GLY A 159 13.25 -4.89 -9.52
C GLY A 159 12.27 -5.02 -8.36
N PRO A 160 12.04 -3.91 -7.63
CA PRO A 160 11.24 -3.94 -6.42
C PRO A 160 9.72 -4.06 -6.67
N GLU A 161 9.24 -3.88 -7.90
CA GLU A 161 7.82 -3.98 -8.25
C GLU A 161 7.35 -5.43 -8.18
N ARG A 162 6.52 -5.76 -7.19
CA ARG A 162 5.85 -7.07 -7.11
C ARG A 162 4.32 -6.98 -7.11
N TYR A 163 3.81 -5.76 -6.99
CA TYR A 163 2.39 -5.42 -7.02
C TYR A 163 2.24 -3.93 -7.36
N ILE A 164 1.01 -3.49 -7.62
CA ILE A 164 0.67 -2.06 -7.73
C ILE A 164 -0.06 -1.66 -6.45
N GLU A 165 0.46 -0.65 -5.77
CA GLU A 165 -0.10 -0.16 -4.52
C GLU A 165 -1.22 0.85 -4.79
N ALA A 166 -2.33 0.69 -4.08
CA ALA A 166 -3.47 1.59 -4.08
C ALA A 166 -3.61 2.24 -2.70
N HIS A 167 -3.83 3.55 -2.69
CA HIS A 167 -3.97 4.39 -1.51
C HIS A 167 -5.40 4.92 -1.47
N ILE A 168 -6.17 4.46 -0.48
CA ILE A 168 -7.57 4.88 -0.30
C ILE A 168 -7.62 6.01 0.72
N TRP A 169 -8.05 7.19 0.28
CA TRP A 169 -8.08 8.41 1.07
C TRP A 169 -9.45 8.74 1.66
N SER A 170 -10.36 7.76 1.71
CA SER A 170 -11.70 7.89 2.30
C SER A 170 -12.08 6.62 3.06
N ASP A 171 -12.74 6.77 4.21
CA ASP A 171 -13.26 5.66 5.00
C ASP A 171 -14.62 5.14 4.48
N GLU A 172 -15.34 5.92 3.65
CA GLU A 172 -16.74 5.65 3.24
C GLU A 172 -16.99 4.24 2.70
N THR A 173 -16.11 3.77 1.80
CA THR A 173 -16.22 2.41 1.25
C THR A 173 -15.61 1.39 2.21
N ILE A 174 -14.51 1.74 2.87
CA ILE A 174 -13.77 0.84 3.78
C ILE A 174 -14.63 0.40 4.96
N ASP A 175 -15.44 1.30 5.51
CA ASP A 175 -16.29 1.03 6.67
C ASP A 175 -17.36 -0.03 6.40
N ARG A 176 -17.75 -0.23 5.13
CA ARG A 176 -18.67 -1.31 4.74
C ARG A 176 -18.03 -2.70 4.78
N TYR A 177 -16.71 -2.77 4.73
CA TYR A 177 -15.94 -4.02 4.62
C TYR A 177 -15.07 -4.31 5.83
N ARG A 178 -14.94 -3.37 6.76
CA ARG A 178 -14.07 -3.52 7.93
C ARG A 178 -14.49 -4.73 8.76
N THR A 179 -13.52 -5.58 9.09
CA THR A 179 -13.65 -6.77 9.94
C THR A 179 -12.67 -6.69 11.09
N GLY A 180 -13.06 -7.18 12.27
CA GLY A 180 -12.31 -6.96 13.52
C GLY A 180 -12.84 -5.75 14.29
N ARG A 181 -12.34 -5.55 15.51
CA ARG A 181 -12.85 -4.54 16.46
C ARG A 181 -12.60 -3.10 16.02
#